data_AF-A0A7C8B3E2-F1
#
_entry.id   AF-A0A7C8B3E2-F1
#
_cell.length_a   1.000
_cell.length_b   1.000
_cell.length_c   1.000
_cell.angle_alpha   90.00
_cell.angle_beta   90.00
_cell.angle_gamma   90.00
#
_symmetry.space_group_name_H-M   'P 1'
#
loop_
_entity.id
_entity.type
_entity.pdbx_description
1 polymer ?
#
loop_
_entity_poly.entity_id
_entity_poly.type
_entity_poly.pdbx_seq_one_letter_code
_entity_poly.pdbx_strand_id
1 'polypeptide(L)'
;MQHETYMRLALQQAQQALADNEFPVGAVIVAGNEPLAFGKRENSRNETANELDHAEIVALRDLLGRRPDIDRQALTVYSTMEPCLMCYTTMLLNGIRNFVYAYEDAMGGGTNLPLMHLAPLYQTMEPEVRILPHILRRESLDLFKAFFTNQENNYWQGSLLAEYTLTQP
;
A
#
# COMPACT_ATOMS: atom_id res chain seq x y z
N MET A 1 -8.09 17.46 2.22
CA MET A 1 -7.26 18.18 3.22
C MET A 1 -6.46 17.26 4.14
N GLN A 2 -7.02 16.55 5.14
CA GLN A 2 -6.20 15.68 6.02
C GLN A 2 -5.64 14.44 5.30
N HIS A 3 -6.46 13.71 4.53
CA HIS A 3 -5.99 12.51 3.82
C HIS A 3 -4.88 12.80 2.82
N GLU A 4 -4.93 13.93 2.11
CA GLU A 4 -3.86 14.35 1.20
C GLU A 4 -2.55 14.61 1.94
N THR A 5 -2.58 15.18 3.15
CA THR A 5 -1.38 15.39 3.96
C THR A 5 -0.67 14.07 4.25
N TYR A 6 -1.41 13.06 4.72
CA TYR A 6 -0.83 11.75 5.01
C TYR A 6 -0.46 10.98 3.74
N MET A 7 -1.22 11.13 2.66
CA MET A 7 -0.85 10.54 1.38
C MET A 7 0.43 11.16 0.80
N ARG A 8 0.68 12.46 0.99
CA ARG A 8 1.97 13.08 0.60
C ARG A 8 3.15 12.46 1.37
N LEU A 9 2.96 12.09 2.63
CA LEU A 9 3.99 11.37 3.39
C LEU A 9 4.23 9.96 2.81
N ALA A 10 3.18 9.25 2.40
CA ALA A 10 3.31 7.96 1.72
C ALA A 10 3.99 8.11 0.35
N LEU A 11 3.67 9.16 -0.42
CA LEU A 11 4.34 9.48 -1.68
C LEU A 11 5.84 9.79 -1.50
N GLN A 12 6.24 10.41 -0.40
CA GLN A 12 7.67 10.57 -0.08
C GLN A 12 8.38 9.23 0.11
N GLN A 13 7.72 8.25 0.74
CA GLN A 13 8.27 6.89 0.86
C GLN A 13 8.36 6.18 -0.50
N ALA A 14 7.34 6.34 -1.35
CA ALA A 14 7.35 5.80 -2.72
C ALA A 14 8.44 6.42 -3.60
N GLN A 15 8.69 7.73 -3.46
CA GLN A 15 9.79 8.41 -4.13
C GLN A 15 11.15 7.85 -3.70
N GLN A 16 11.32 7.55 -2.41
CA GLN A 16 12.54 6.93 -1.92
C GLN A 16 12.70 5.51 -2.47
N ALA A 17 11.64 4.69 -2.49
CA ALA A 17 11.69 3.37 -3.14
C ALA A 17 12.10 3.48 -4.61
N LEU A 18 11.49 4.40 -5.37
CA LEU A 18 11.85 4.63 -6.77
C LEU A 18 13.32 5.03 -6.94
N ALA A 19 13.82 5.94 -6.10
CA ALA A 19 15.22 6.38 -6.13
C ALA A 19 16.21 5.24 -5.81
N ASP A 20 15.78 4.27 -5.00
CA ASP A 20 16.53 3.06 -4.68
C ASP A 20 16.36 1.95 -5.74
N ASN A 21 15.70 2.26 -6.87
CA ASN A 21 15.34 1.34 -7.95
C ASN A 21 14.39 0.21 -7.53
N GLU A 22 13.61 0.41 -6.48
CA GLU A 22 12.55 -0.50 -6.04
C GLU A 22 11.19 -0.13 -6.66
N PHE A 23 10.24 -1.07 -6.64
CA PHE A 23 8.87 -0.81 -7.07
C PHE A 23 8.24 0.34 -6.22
N PRO A 24 7.67 1.40 -6.82
CA PRO A 24 7.49 2.69 -6.16
C PRO A 24 6.24 2.75 -5.28
N VAL A 25 6.19 1.91 -4.25
CA VAL A 25 5.11 1.86 -3.26
C VAL A 25 5.62 2.42 -1.93
N GLY A 26 4.80 3.27 -1.32
CA GLY A 26 5.03 3.83 0.00
C GLY A 26 3.76 3.75 0.85
N ALA A 27 3.92 3.63 2.17
CA ALA A 27 2.83 3.53 3.11
C ALA A 27 3.10 4.29 4.40
N VAL A 28 2.03 4.79 5.03
CA VAL A 28 2.06 5.44 6.34
C VAL A 28 0.88 4.94 7.17
N ILE A 29 1.13 4.63 8.44
CA ILE A 29 0.09 4.27 9.40
C ILE A 29 -0.11 5.44 10.37
N VAL A 30 -1.37 5.89 10.50
CA VAL A 30 -1.75 7.08 11.27
C VAL A 30 -2.77 6.70 12.33
N ALA A 31 -2.65 7.29 13.53
CA ALA A 31 -3.70 7.27 14.56
C ALA A 31 -4.21 8.69 14.80
N GLY A 32 -5.49 8.94 14.50
CA GLY A 32 -6.04 10.30 14.57
C GLY A 32 -5.28 11.27 13.69
N ASN A 33 -4.48 12.17 14.30
CA ASN A 33 -3.65 13.15 13.61
C ASN A 33 -2.13 12.90 13.69
N GLU A 34 -1.71 11.75 14.20
CA GLU A 34 -0.30 11.40 14.40
C GLU A 34 0.15 10.33 13.39
N PRO A 35 1.08 10.64 12.47
CA PRO A 35 1.78 9.62 11.70
C PRO A 35 2.68 8.80 12.63
N LEU A 36 2.45 7.49 12.70
CA LEU A 36 3.11 6.63 13.68
C LEU A 36 4.21 5.76 13.08
N ALA A 37 4.05 5.32 11.84
CA ALA A 37 4.98 4.44 11.15
C ALA A 37 4.96 4.70 9.64
N PHE A 38 6.10 4.44 9.02
CA PHE A 38 6.36 4.68 7.60
C PHE A 38 6.98 3.42 7.01
N GLY A 39 6.65 3.13 5.75
CA GLY A 39 7.25 2.02 5.02
C GLY A 39 7.36 2.37 3.56
N LYS A 40 8.39 1.84 2.92
CA LYS A 40 8.57 1.85 1.47
C LYS A 40 8.76 0.41 1.01
N ARG A 41 8.49 0.11 -0.25
CA ARG A 41 8.86 -1.18 -0.83
C ARG A 41 10.37 -1.36 -0.75
N GLU A 42 10.81 -2.54 -0.34
CA GLU A 42 12.22 -2.94 -0.30
C GLU A 42 12.35 -4.35 -0.87
N ASN A 43 13.48 -4.72 -1.47
CA ASN A 43 13.73 -6.08 -1.98
C ASN A 43 12.77 -6.49 -3.12
N SER A 44 12.40 -5.58 -4.01
CA SER A 44 11.73 -5.94 -5.28
C SER A 44 12.71 -6.40 -6.36
N ARG A 45 14.00 -6.14 -6.13
CA ARG A 45 15.11 -6.55 -7.00
C ARG A 45 16.25 -7.12 -6.13
N ASN A 46 17.22 -7.77 -6.78
CA ASN A 46 18.47 -8.31 -6.21
C ASN A 46 18.37 -9.73 -5.62
N GLU A 47 19.48 -10.25 -5.08
CA GLU A 47 19.61 -11.62 -4.55
C GLU A 47 18.67 -11.90 -3.35
N THR A 48 18.24 -10.85 -2.66
CA THR A 48 17.28 -10.88 -1.54
C THR A 48 15.85 -10.59 -1.96
N ALA A 49 15.56 -10.55 -3.28
CA ALA A 49 14.25 -10.22 -3.80
C ALA A 49 13.16 -11.09 -3.18
N ASN A 50 12.11 -10.44 -2.69
CA ASN A 50 10.96 -11.11 -2.09
C ASN A 50 9.68 -10.28 -2.25
N GLU A 51 8.54 -10.94 -2.05
CA GLU A 51 7.21 -10.32 -2.11
C GLU A 51 6.60 -10.07 -0.73
N LEU A 52 7.41 -10.08 0.33
CA LEU A 52 6.96 -9.86 1.71
C LEU A 52 7.20 -8.42 2.17
N ASP A 53 8.31 -7.82 1.74
CA ASP A 53 8.70 -6.46 2.14
C ASP A 53 7.99 -5.38 1.32
N HIS A 54 6.67 -5.50 1.24
CA HIS A 54 5.77 -4.46 0.73
C HIS A 54 5.67 -3.31 1.75
N ALA A 55 5.44 -2.10 1.26
CA ALA A 55 5.47 -0.89 2.08
C ALA A 55 4.54 -0.98 3.30
N GLU A 56 3.34 -1.55 3.14
CA GLU A 56 2.37 -1.73 4.21
C GLU A 56 2.89 -2.68 5.30
N ILE A 57 3.55 -3.77 4.90
CA ILE A 57 4.12 -4.76 5.82
C ILE A 57 5.30 -4.17 6.58
N VAL A 58 6.18 -3.43 5.88
CA VAL A 58 7.32 -2.73 6.48
C VAL A 58 6.82 -1.73 7.53
N ALA A 59 5.84 -0.89 7.18
CA ALA A 59 5.24 0.08 8.11
C ALA A 59 4.58 -0.59 9.32
N LEU A 60 3.85 -1.69 9.12
CA LEU A 60 3.20 -2.43 10.20
C LEU A 60 4.22 -3.06 11.15
N ARG A 61 5.27 -3.69 10.61
CA ARG A 61 6.34 -4.32 11.39
C ARG A 61 7.04 -3.29 12.28
N ASP A 62 7.36 -2.13 11.72
CA ASP A 62 7.95 -0.99 12.44
C ASP A 62 7.00 -0.48 13.55
N LEU A 63 5.72 -0.31 13.25
CA LEU A 63 4.71 0.10 14.24
C LEU A 63 4.64 -0.87 15.41
N LEU A 64 4.48 -2.17 15.15
CA LEU A 64 4.30 -3.19 16.17
C LEU A 64 5.56 -3.39 17.01
N GLY A 65 6.74 -3.22 16.42
CA GLY A 65 8.01 -3.26 17.15
C GLY A 65 8.15 -2.12 18.18
N ARG A 66 7.57 -0.95 17.90
CA ARG A 66 7.65 0.24 18.77
C ARG A 66 6.44 0.44 19.68
N ARG A 67 5.24 0.00 19.26
CA ARG A 67 3.96 0.23 19.93
C ARG A 67 3.07 -1.03 19.87
N PRO A 68 3.47 -2.13 20.53
CA PRO A 68 2.74 -3.41 20.44
C PRO A 68 1.29 -3.33 20.96
N ASP A 69 1.05 -2.48 21.96
CA ASP A 69 -0.24 -2.32 22.68
C ASP A 69 -1.15 -1.23 22.08
N ILE A 70 -0.82 -0.70 20.90
CA ILE A 70 -1.65 0.34 20.28
C ILE A 70 -3.05 -0.16 19.94
N ASP A 71 -4.06 0.69 20.12
CA ASP A 71 -5.41 0.40 19.61
C ASP A 71 -5.40 0.42 18.07
N ARG A 72 -5.48 -0.78 17.49
CA ARG A 72 -5.37 -0.99 16.04
C ARG A 72 -6.64 -0.60 15.29
N GLN A 73 -7.79 -0.52 15.97
CA GLN A 73 -9.05 -0.11 15.35
C GLN A 73 -9.05 1.38 15.02
N ALA A 74 -8.30 2.19 15.78
CA ALA A 74 -8.12 3.62 15.55
C ALA A 74 -7.13 3.95 14.42
N LEU A 75 -6.47 2.94 13.84
CA LEU A 75 -5.45 3.14 12.81
C LEU A 75 -6.05 3.27 11.42
N THR A 76 -5.41 4.12 10.61
CA THR A 76 -5.64 4.25 9.17
C THR A 76 -4.34 4.01 8.42
N VAL A 77 -4.39 3.14 7.41
CA VAL A 77 -3.28 2.86 6.50
C VAL A 77 -3.46 3.72 5.26
N TYR A 78 -2.47 4.54 4.94
CA TYR A 78 -2.35 5.28 3.69
C TYR A 78 -1.32 4.57 2.81
N SER A 79 -1.69 4.09 1.63
CA SER A 79 -0.77 3.44 0.69
C SER A 79 -0.80 4.12 -0.68
N THR A 80 0.35 4.31 -1.33
CA THR A 80 0.40 4.94 -2.65
C THR A 80 -0.20 4.04 -3.73
N MET A 81 -0.31 2.75 -3.48
CA MET A 81 -1.00 1.78 -4.32
C MET A 81 -2.13 1.13 -3.53
N GLU A 82 -3.17 0.64 -4.18
CA GLU A 82 -4.15 -0.22 -3.56
C GLU A 82 -3.43 -1.42 -2.91
N PRO A 83 -3.64 -1.68 -1.60
CA PRO A 83 -3.01 -2.81 -0.95
C PRO A 83 -3.36 -4.12 -1.66
N CYS A 84 -2.34 -4.92 -1.98
CA CYS A 84 -2.54 -6.25 -2.53
C CYS A 84 -3.25 -7.17 -1.52
N LEU A 85 -3.71 -8.34 -1.97
CA LEU A 85 -4.41 -9.29 -1.10
C LEU A 85 -3.63 -9.65 0.19
N MET A 86 -2.30 -9.82 0.11
CA MET A 86 -1.45 -10.10 1.27
C MET A 86 -1.49 -8.94 2.27
N CYS A 87 -1.21 -7.71 1.83
CA CYS A 87 -1.17 -6.53 2.67
C CYS A 87 -2.55 -6.26 3.28
N TYR A 88 -3.61 -6.30 2.46
CA TYR A 88 -4.98 -6.08 2.90
C TYR A 88 -5.38 -7.08 3.99
N THR A 89 -5.26 -8.39 3.74
CA THR A 89 -5.63 -9.40 4.74
C THR A 89 -4.74 -9.36 5.98
N THR A 90 -3.45 -9.02 5.85
CA THR A 90 -2.56 -8.87 7.02
C THR A 90 -3.02 -7.74 7.93
N MET A 91 -3.40 -6.60 7.36
CA MET A 91 -3.97 -5.47 8.13
C MET A 91 -5.29 -5.86 8.80
N LEU A 92 -6.16 -6.60 8.10
CA LEU A 92 -7.40 -7.11 8.67
C LEU A 92 -7.14 -8.02 9.88
N LEU A 93 -6.22 -8.97 9.76
CA LEU A 93 -5.84 -9.87 10.87
C LEU A 93 -5.20 -9.12 12.04
N ASN A 94 -4.58 -7.97 11.80
CA ASN A 94 -4.07 -7.09 12.83
C ASN A 94 -5.12 -6.14 13.43
N GLY A 95 -6.39 -6.22 13.03
CA GLY A 95 -7.44 -5.35 13.59
C GLY A 95 -7.52 -3.95 12.98
N ILE A 96 -6.78 -3.68 11.91
CA ILE A 96 -6.86 -2.41 11.18
C ILE A 96 -7.97 -2.52 10.13
N ARG A 97 -8.84 -1.50 10.05
CA ARG A 97 -10.05 -1.52 9.20
C ARG A 97 -10.17 -0.32 8.25
N ASN A 98 -9.35 0.71 8.42
CA ASN A 98 -9.40 1.94 7.63
C ASN A 98 -8.25 1.97 6.63
N PHE A 99 -8.59 1.96 5.35
CA PHE A 99 -7.65 1.96 4.23
C PHE A 99 -7.89 3.19 3.37
N VAL A 100 -6.81 3.89 3.04
CA VAL A 100 -6.81 5.00 2.10
C VAL A 100 -5.71 4.72 1.08
N TYR A 101 -6.02 4.78 -0.21
CA TYR A 101 -5.00 4.58 -1.23
C TYR A 101 -5.06 5.59 -2.36
N ALA A 102 -3.94 5.75 -3.07
CA ALA A 102 -3.82 6.67 -4.18
C ALA A 102 -4.11 6.01 -5.53
N TYR A 103 -3.28 5.05 -5.95
CA TYR A 103 -3.40 4.43 -7.26
C TYR A 103 -3.99 3.03 -7.16
N GLU A 104 -5.03 2.73 -7.92
CA GLU A 104 -5.60 1.39 -7.99
C GLU A 104 -4.62 0.35 -8.55
N ASP A 105 -4.71 -0.88 -8.06
CA ASP A 105 -3.95 -2.00 -8.60
C ASP A 105 -4.83 -2.83 -9.52
N ALA A 106 -4.72 -2.57 -10.83
CA ALA A 106 -5.50 -3.26 -11.87
C ALA A 106 -5.18 -4.76 -12.02
N MET A 107 -4.13 -5.25 -11.34
CA MET A 107 -3.68 -6.64 -11.46
C MET A 107 -3.88 -7.43 -10.16
N GLY A 108 -3.53 -6.85 -9.02
CA GLY A 108 -3.41 -7.55 -7.73
C GLY A 108 -4.15 -6.91 -6.55
N GLY A 109 -4.96 -5.88 -6.80
CA GLY A 109 -5.67 -5.13 -5.76
C GLY A 109 -6.54 -6.02 -4.86
N GLY A 110 -6.36 -5.89 -3.54
CA GLY A 110 -7.03 -6.73 -2.55
C GLY A 110 -8.31 -6.14 -1.98
N THR A 111 -8.56 -4.84 -2.17
CA THR A 111 -9.59 -4.12 -1.37
C THR A 111 -11.03 -4.44 -1.79
N ASN A 112 -11.22 -4.99 -2.99
CA ASN A 112 -12.51 -5.47 -3.48
C ASN A 112 -12.82 -6.95 -3.14
N LEU A 113 -12.02 -7.59 -2.29
CA LEU A 113 -12.25 -8.97 -1.87
C LEU A 113 -13.59 -9.10 -1.10
N PRO A 114 -14.57 -9.91 -1.56
CA PRO A 114 -15.86 -10.06 -0.90
C PRO A 114 -15.72 -10.90 0.37
N LEU A 115 -15.55 -10.23 1.51
CA LEU A 115 -15.25 -10.87 2.79
C LEU A 115 -16.39 -11.78 3.28
N MET A 116 -17.66 -11.44 2.97
CA MET A 116 -18.83 -12.29 3.22
C MET A 116 -18.73 -13.70 2.63
N HIS A 117 -17.92 -13.91 1.59
CA HIS A 117 -17.77 -15.21 0.94
C HIS A 117 -16.58 -16.02 1.48
N LEU A 118 -15.85 -15.50 2.46
CA LEU A 118 -14.68 -16.17 3.06
C LEU A 118 -15.03 -16.93 4.34
N ALA A 119 -14.02 -17.45 5.04
CA ALA A 119 -14.21 -18.12 6.33
C ALA A 119 -14.86 -17.19 7.39
N PRO A 120 -15.57 -17.73 8.40
CA PRO A 120 -16.36 -16.93 9.36
C PRO A 120 -15.61 -15.78 10.02
N LEU A 121 -14.30 -15.94 10.26
CA LEU A 121 -13.45 -14.88 10.80
C LEU A 121 -13.49 -13.60 9.96
N TYR A 122 -13.45 -13.71 8.63
CA TYR A 122 -13.40 -12.56 7.73
C TYR A 122 -14.79 -11.98 7.46
N GLN A 123 -15.83 -12.83 7.44
CA GLN A 123 -17.21 -12.40 7.26
C GLN A 123 -17.63 -11.36 8.30
N THR A 124 -17.21 -11.55 9.55
CA THR A 124 -17.54 -10.63 10.65
C THR A 124 -16.82 -9.29 10.55
N MET A 125 -15.72 -9.20 9.80
CA MET A 125 -14.92 -7.98 9.64
C MET A 125 -15.49 -7.03 8.59
N GLU A 126 -16.24 -7.54 7.61
CA GLU A 126 -16.71 -6.75 6.46
C GLU A 126 -17.47 -5.46 6.82
N PRO A 127 -18.41 -5.46 7.78
CA PRO A 127 -19.15 -4.24 8.14
C PRO A 127 -18.28 -3.14 8.75
N GLU A 128 -17.09 -3.48 9.24
CA GLU A 128 -16.14 -2.56 9.87
C GLU A 128 -15.18 -1.92 8.86
N VAL A 129 -14.98 -2.54 7.69
CA VAL A 129 -13.99 -2.08 6.71
C VAL A 129 -14.43 -0.75 6.09
N ARG A 130 -13.49 0.18 6.02
CA ARG A 130 -13.64 1.48 5.34
C ARG A 130 -12.49 1.65 4.35
N ILE A 131 -12.83 1.86 3.10
CA ILE A 131 -11.86 2.05 2.00
C ILE A 131 -12.15 3.39 1.34
N LEU A 132 -11.13 4.24 1.25
CA LEU A 132 -11.17 5.51 0.52
C LEU A 132 -10.12 5.48 -0.60
N PRO A 133 -10.54 5.30 -1.85
CA PRO A 133 -9.61 5.21 -2.97
C PRO A 133 -9.25 6.59 -3.55
N HIS A 134 -8.24 6.61 -4.40
CA HIS A 134 -7.91 7.71 -5.33
C HIS A 134 -7.45 9.04 -4.71
N ILE A 135 -6.89 9.04 -3.51
CA ILE A 135 -6.32 10.25 -2.90
C ILE A 135 -4.96 10.54 -3.53
N LEU A 136 -4.79 11.69 -4.22
CA LEU A 136 -3.56 12.02 -4.95
C LEU A 136 -3.15 10.93 -5.96
N ARG A 137 -4.14 10.33 -6.62
CA ARG A 137 -3.96 9.26 -7.60
C ARG A 137 -2.95 9.63 -8.68
N ARG A 138 -3.01 10.86 -9.19
CA ARG A 138 -2.16 11.30 -10.32
C ARG A 138 -0.69 11.28 -9.92
N GLU A 139 -0.36 11.83 -8.76
CA GLU A 139 1.00 11.90 -8.26
C GLU A 139 1.59 10.51 -8.04
N SER A 140 0.78 9.56 -7.57
CA SER A 140 1.20 8.16 -7.46
C SER A 140 1.41 7.52 -8.83
N LEU A 141 0.44 7.67 -9.75
CA LEU A 141 0.54 7.17 -11.12
C LEU A 141 1.80 7.67 -11.84
N ASP A 142 2.19 8.93 -11.64
CA ASP A 142 3.39 9.50 -12.25
C ASP A 142 4.68 8.76 -11.80
N LEU A 143 4.74 8.28 -10.54
CA LEU A 143 5.84 7.45 -10.06
C LEU A 143 5.84 6.06 -10.72
N PHE A 144 4.68 5.41 -10.85
CA PHE A 144 4.59 4.12 -11.54
C PHE A 144 4.93 4.23 -13.02
N LYS A 145 4.50 5.30 -13.70
CA LYS A 145 4.91 5.58 -15.08
C LYS A 145 6.41 5.78 -15.20
N ALA A 146 7.03 6.51 -14.27
CA ALA A 146 8.48 6.66 -14.25
C ALA A 146 9.18 5.30 -14.07
N PHE A 147 8.67 4.43 -13.19
CA PHE A 147 9.20 3.08 -12.98
C PHE A 147 9.07 2.17 -14.20
N PHE A 148 7.90 2.14 -14.86
CA PHE A 148 7.67 1.27 -16.02
C PHE A 148 8.28 1.79 -17.33
N THR A 149 8.56 3.10 -17.45
CA THR A 149 9.28 3.64 -18.61
C THR A 149 10.80 3.49 -18.49
N ASN A 150 11.33 3.21 -17.30
CA ASN A 150 12.74 2.91 -17.11
C ASN A 150 13.10 1.55 -17.76
N GLN A 151 13.97 1.57 -18.76
CA GLN A 151 14.40 0.36 -19.50
C GLN A 151 15.27 -0.58 -18.67
N GLU A 152 15.90 -0.08 -17.61
CA GLU A 152 16.69 -0.90 -16.70
C GLU A 152 15.78 -1.72 -15.77
N ASN A 153 14.49 -1.40 -15.69
CA ASN A 153 13.54 -2.13 -14.87
C ASN A 153 13.03 -3.40 -15.56
N ASN A 154 13.11 -4.57 -14.89
CA ASN A 154 12.50 -5.83 -15.34
C ASN A 154 11.35 -6.35 -14.45
N TYR A 155 11.06 -5.69 -13.33
CA TYR A 155 10.04 -6.08 -12.37
C TYR A 155 8.64 -5.71 -12.89
N TRP A 156 7.76 -6.71 -13.03
CA TRP A 156 6.42 -6.61 -13.63
C TRP A 156 6.36 -6.00 -15.04
N GLN A 157 7.47 -5.91 -15.77
CA GLN A 157 7.44 -5.45 -17.15
C GLN A 157 6.60 -6.37 -18.04
N GLY A 158 5.80 -5.78 -18.92
CA GLY A 158 4.87 -6.52 -19.79
C GLY A 158 3.70 -7.20 -19.06
N SER A 159 3.50 -6.90 -17.78
CA SER A 159 2.31 -7.35 -17.04
C SER A 159 1.09 -6.49 -17.36
N LEU A 160 -0.09 -6.99 -17.01
CA LEU A 160 -1.34 -6.21 -17.07
C LEU A 160 -1.21 -4.87 -16.33
N LEU A 161 -0.52 -4.86 -15.18
CA LEU A 161 -0.31 -3.65 -14.41
C LEU A 161 0.54 -2.62 -15.17
N ALA A 162 1.64 -3.06 -15.80
CA ALA A 162 2.50 -2.17 -16.57
C ALA A 162 1.76 -1.58 -17.77
N GLU A 163 1.06 -2.41 -18.55
CA GLU A 163 0.25 -1.98 -19.69
C GLU A 163 -0.86 -1.02 -19.27
N TYR A 164 -1.59 -1.35 -18.20
CA TYR A 164 -2.62 -0.48 -17.64
C TYR A 164 -2.04 0.87 -17.24
N THR A 165 -0.96 0.88 -16.46
CA THR A 165 -0.32 2.11 -15.95
C THR A 165 0.09 3.05 -17.07
N LEU A 166 0.73 2.53 -18.11
CA LEU A 166 1.25 3.33 -19.23
C LEU A 166 0.12 3.96 -20.07
N THR A 167 -1.09 3.40 -20.02
CA THR A 167 -2.26 3.92 -20.76
C THR A 167 -3.13 4.87 -19.93
N GLN A 168 -2.96 4.93 -18.61
CA GLN A 168 -3.79 5.79 -17.76
C GLN A 168 -3.51 7.28 -18.01
N PRO A 169 -4.54 8.14 -17.97
CA PRO A 169 -4.40 9.58 -18.21
C PRO A 169 -3.51 10.23 -17.17
#